data_AF-A0A642C0K1-F1
#
_entry.id   AF-A0A642C0K1-F1
#
_cell.length_a   1.000
_cell.length_b   1.000
_cell.length_c   1.000
_cell.angle_alpha   90.00
_cell.angle_beta   90.00
_cell.angle_gamma   90.00
#
_symmetry.space_group_name_H-M   'P 1'
#
loop_
_entity.id
_entity.type
_entity.pdbx_description
1 polymer ?
#
loop_
_entity_poly.entity_id
_entity_poly.type
_entity_poly.pdbx_seq_one_letter_code
_entity_poly.pdbx_strand_id
1 'polypeptide(L)' 'MEQKICQCCAMPIDETTFGTEADGSKNEEYCQYCYADGHFTKECTMDEMIELNLNYLE' A
#
# COMPACT_ATOMS: atom_id res chain seq x y z
N MET A 1 -13.35 16.57 2.08
CA MET A 1 -12.07 15.96 2.50
C MET A 1 -11.67 15.05 1.37
N GLU A 2 -10.43 15.18 0.89
CA GLU A 2 -9.91 14.32 -0.15
C GLU A 2 -9.71 12.92 0.45
N GLN A 3 -10.35 11.91 -0.14
CA GLN A 3 -10.23 10.52 0.32
C GLN A 3 -8.80 10.07 0.06
N LYS A 4 -8.05 9.67 1.10
CA LYS A 4 -6.72 9.11 0.91
C LYS A 4 -6.83 7.69 0.36
N ILE A 5 -5.93 7.37 -0.56
CA ILE A 5 -5.89 6.10 -1.26
C ILE A 5 -4.47 5.55 -1.19
N CYS A 6 -4.34 4.28 -0.83
CA CYS A 6 -3.07 3.58 -0.83
C CYS A 6 -2.46 3.57 -2.24
N GLN A 7 -1.25 4.08 -2.38
CA GLN A 7 -0.55 4.16 -3.67
C GLN A 7 -0.14 2.78 -4.22
N CYS A 8 -0.18 1.72 -3.40
CA CYS A 8 0.13 0.36 -3.84
C CYS A 8 -1.09 -0.42 -4.34
N CYS A 9 -2.24 -0.33 -3.66
CA CYS A 9 -3.39 -1.19 -3.95
C CYS A 9 -4.69 -0.44 -4.27
N ALA A 10 -4.64 0.90 -4.35
CA ALA A 10 -5.80 1.76 -4.57
C ALA A 10 -6.93 1.60 -3.52
N MET A 11 -6.67 0.94 -2.39
CA MET A 11 -7.63 0.84 -1.29
C MET A 11 -7.78 2.20 -0.60
N PRO A 12 -9.01 2.64 -0.27
CA PRO A 12 -9.21 3.78 0.61
C PRO A 12 -8.54 3.55 1.97
N ILE A 13 -7.85 4.57 2.49
CA ILE A 13 -7.12 4.50 3.77
C ILE A 13 -7.47 5.64 4.70
N ASP A 14 -7.26 5.40 5.99
CA ASP A 14 -7.46 6.30 7.12
C ASP A 14 -6.43 6.02 8.22
N GLU A 15 -6.49 6.78 9.32
CA GLU A 15 -5.56 6.66 10.46
C GLU A 15 -5.46 5.26 11.05
N THR A 16 -6.51 4.44 10.90
CA THR A 16 -6.54 3.05 11.42
C THR A 16 -5.87 2.05 10.49
N THR A 17 -5.70 2.43 9.22
CA THR A 17 -5.19 1.57 8.15
C THR A 17 -3.86 2.03 7.57
N PHE A 18 -3.34 3.18 7.98
CA PHE A 18 -2.00 3.67 7.62
C PHE A 18 -0.90 2.67 7.97
N GLY A 19 0.03 2.52 7.04
CA GLY A 19 1.26 1.76 7.22
C GLY A 19 2.19 2.39 8.24
N THR A 20 3.34 1.75 8.47
CA THR A 20 4.34 2.21 9.43
C THR A 20 5.71 2.35 8.80
N GLU A 21 6.37 3.45 9.13
CA GLU A 21 7.80 3.68 8.86
C GLU A 21 8.66 2.82 9.79
N ALA A 22 9.96 2.70 9.49
CA ALA A 22 10.90 1.94 10.31
C ALA A 22 11.05 2.50 11.75
N ASP A 23 10.74 3.79 11.96
CA ASP A 23 10.73 4.43 13.27
C ASP A 23 9.39 4.29 14.02
N GLY A 24 8.42 3.61 13.42
CA GLY A 24 7.08 3.40 13.96
C GLY A 24 6.09 4.55 13.71
N SER A 25 6.50 5.62 13.03
CA SER A 25 5.58 6.68 12.60
C SER A 25 4.62 6.18 11.51
N LYS A 26 3.49 6.87 11.34
CA LYS A 26 2.45 6.48 10.38
C LYS A 26 2.81 6.94 8.97
N ASN A 27 2.65 6.03 8.01
CA ASN A 27 2.73 6.35 6.58
C ASN A 27 1.31 6.56 6.03
N GLU A 28 1.04 7.78 5.53
CA GLU A 28 -0.28 8.17 5.02
C GLU A 28 -0.47 7.92 3.52
N GLU A 29 0.54 7.35 2.85
CA GLU A 29 0.54 7.03 1.41
C GLU A 29 0.23 5.55 1.15
N TYR A 30 0.57 4.68 2.10
CA TYR A 30 0.41 3.23 1.99
C TYR A 30 -0.42 2.67 3.15
N CYS A 31 -1.19 1.61 2.90
CA CYS A 31 -1.87 0.89 3.97
C CYS A 31 -0.92 -0.09 4.67
N GLN A 32 -1.24 -0.45 5.92
CA GLN A 32 -0.52 -1.44 6.73
C GLN A 32 -0.38 -2.82 6.06
N TYR A 33 -1.25 -3.13 5.11
CA TYR A 33 -1.20 -4.40 4.38
C TYR A 33 -0.18 -4.40 3.25
N CYS A 34 0.17 -3.22 2.73
CA CYS A 34 1.12 -3.04 1.64
C CYS A 34 2.49 -2.59 2.16
N TYR A 35 2.55 -1.84 3.24
CA TYR A 35 3.77 -1.27 3.81
C TYR A 35 3.74 -1.30 5.34
N ALA A 36 4.73 -1.93 5.95
CA ALA A 36 4.88 -2.04 7.39
C ALA A 36 6.36 -2.03 7.79
N ASP A 37 6.65 -1.37 8.91
CA ASP A 37 7.96 -1.29 9.54
C ASP A 37 9.08 -0.84 8.57
N GLY A 38 8.75 0.10 7.69
CA GLY A 38 9.69 0.66 6.71
C GLY A 38 9.83 -0.16 5.41
N HIS A 39 9.06 -1.24 5.23
CA HIS A 39 9.22 -2.18 4.13
C HIS A 39 7.88 -2.52 3.46
N PHE A 40 7.91 -2.77 2.15
CA PHE A 40 6.75 -3.34 1.47
C PHE A 40 6.57 -4.79 1.87
N THR A 41 5.34 -5.16 2.21
CA THR A 41 4.99 -6.51 2.72
C THR A 41 4.96 -7.57 1.61
N LYS A 42 4.89 -7.13 0.35
CA LYS A 42 5.10 -7.96 -0.84
C LYS A 42 6.38 -7.52 -1.53
N GLU A 43 7.32 -8.44 -1.64
CA GLU A 43 8.39 -8.35 -2.63
C GLU A 43 7.80 -8.82 -3.97
N CYS A 44 7.20 -7.89 -4.71
CA CYS A 44 6.93 -8.08 -6.12
C CYS A 44 7.74 -7.05 -6.90
N THR A 45 8.45 -7.51 -7.92
CA THR A 45 8.99 -6.63 -8.95
C THR A 45 7.86 -5.83 -9.59
N MET A 46 8.19 -4.69 -10.21
CA MET A 46 7.20 -3.89 -10.92
C MET A 46 6.43 -4.72 -11.96
N ASP A 47 7.10 -5.68 -12.60
CA ASP A 47 6.51 -6.58 -13.59
C ASP A 47 5.48 -7.53 -12.96
N GLU A 48 5.79 -8.14 -11.81
CA GLU A 48 4.86 -8.99 -11.07
C GLU A 48 3.64 -8.21 -10.55
N MET A 49 3.82 -6.94 -10.19
CA MET A 49 2.74 -6.06 -9.75
C MET A 49 1.82 -5.66 -10.92
N ILE A 50 2.38 -5.46 -12.11
CA ILE A 50 1.60 -5.25 -13.34
C ILE A 50 0.77 -6.49 -13.66
N GLU A 51 1.35 -7.70 -13.62
CA GLU A 51 0.62 -8.95 -13.85
C GLU A 51 -0.52 -9.16 -12.85
N LEU A 52 -0.27 -8.91 -11.56
CA LEU A 52 -1.30 -8.96 -10.52
C LEU A 52 -2.48 -8.03 -10.80
N ASN A 53 -2.20 -6.80 -11.26
CA ASN A 53 -3.24 -5.81 -11.58
C ASN A 53 -3.98 -6.13 -12.88
N LEU A 54 -3.29 -6.68 -13.89
CA LEU A 54 -3.89 -7.13 -15.16
C LEU A 54 -4.94 -8.23 -14.94
N ASN A 55 -4.73 -9.11 -13.95
CA ASN A 55 -5.70 -10.16 -13.60
C ASN A 55 -7.06 -9.64 -13.11
N TYR A 56 -7.15 -8.37 -12.69
CA TYR A 56 -8.39 -7.73 -12.26
C TYR A 56 -9.11 -6.97 -13.39
N LEU A 57 -8.61 -7.04 -14.63
CA LEU A 57 -9.20 -6.40 -15.81
C LEU A 57 -10.01 -7.35 -16.70
N GLU A 58 -10.31 -8.56 -16.23
CA GLU A 58 -11.30 -9.47 -16.84
C GLU A 58 -12.71 -9.29 -16.26
#